data_AF-A0A1C0BTS9-F1
#
_entry.id   AF-A0A1C0BTS9-F1
#
_cell.length_a   1.000
_cell.length_b   1.000
_cell.length_c   1.000
_cell.angle_alpha   90.00
_cell.angle_beta   90.00
_cell.angle_gamma   90.00
#
_symmetry.space_group_name_H-M   'P 1'
#
loop_
_entity.id
_entity.type
_entity.pdbx_description
1 polymer ?
#
loop_
_entity_poly.entity_id
_entity_poly.type
_entity_poly.pdbx_seq_one_letter_code
_entity_poly.pdbx_strand_id
1 'polypeptide(L)'
;MLVCPVCQKDLHKQEHRYICKNHHVYDIAKEGYVNLYLKSAKTSGDELAMVQARRLFLSKGYYSCLQDKLIEMIQVVQPSIIVDAGCGEGYYTNALASALPDTSVYGIDLSKRALKYAAKRSNRVTYILSSIFHMPIKKQSANLLVNVFAPFSYEEYTRIIKDDGYIVTVEPGANHLLQLKEELYEQVYPNTESTHQNLQVVQRTYVKDTITCPKDDLQALFMMTPYYHKTSKEAIKKLEELASLTLDLEFVITMYQKQTN
;
A
#
# COMPACT_ATOMS: atom_id res chain seq x y z
N MET A 1 -3.14 19.82 -5.21
CA MET A 1 -3.01 18.36 -5.31
C MET A 1 -4.35 17.66 -5.48
N LEU A 2 -5.31 17.86 -4.56
CA LEU A 2 -6.59 17.14 -4.58
C LEU A 2 -7.63 17.79 -5.50
N VAL A 3 -8.50 16.97 -6.10
CA VAL A 3 -9.67 17.40 -6.88
C VAL A 3 -10.96 16.89 -6.27
N CYS A 4 -12.03 17.67 -6.45
CA CYS A 4 -13.36 17.33 -5.95
C CYS A 4 -13.90 16.14 -6.75
N PRO A 5 -14.30 15.03 -6.10
CA PRO A 5 -14.79 13.86 -6.81
C PRO A 5 -16.09 14.12 -7.58
N VAL A 6 -16.85 15.16 -7.24
CA VAL A 6 -18.11 15.52 -7.93
C VAL A 6 -17.86 16.39 -9.16
N CYS A 7 -17.12 17.50 -9.01
CA CYS A 7 -16.99 18.51 -10.07
C CYS A 7 -15.60 18.62 -10.69
N GLN A 8 -14.64 17.81 -10.23
CA GLN A 8 -13.26 17.75 -10.70
C GLN A 8 -12.49 19.09 -10.60
N LYS A 9 -12.98 20.03 -9.77
CA LYS A 9 -12.30 21.29 -9.45
C LYS A 9 -11.43 21.13 -8.21
N ASP A 10 -10.45 22.01 -8.07
CA ASP A 10 -9.50 22.01 -6.96
C ASP A 10 -10.21 21.97 -5.60
N LEU A 11 -9.69 21.12 -4.72
CA LEU A 11 -10.03 21.12 -3.30
C LEU A 11 -9.01 21.94 -2.53
N HIS A 12 -9.50 22.95 -1.83
CA HIS A 12 -8.71 23.80 -0.94
C HIS A 12 -8.91 23.32 0.49
N LYS A 13 -7.79 23.09 1.20
CA LYS A 13 -7.83 22.75 2.61
C LYS A 13 -8.17 24.00 3.43
N GLN A 14 -9.18 23.88 4.27
CA GLN A 14 -9.44 24.72 5.43
C GLN A 14 -9.18 23.87 6.68
N GLU A 15 -9.06 24.48 7.86
CA GLU A 15 -8.63 23.82 9.11
C GLU A 15 -9.10 22.36 9.26
N HIS A 16 -10.42 22.13 9.19
CA HIS A 16 -11.03 20.81 9.39
C HIS A 16 -11.81 20.27 8.19
N ARG A 17 -11.63 20.84 7.00
CA ARG A 17 -12.41 20.44 5.81
C ARG A 17 -11.71 20.79 4.50
N TYR A 18 -12.11 20.13 3.44
CA TYR A 18 -11.80 20.52 2.06
C TYR A 18 -13.04 21.09 1.39
N ILE A 19 -12.86 22.17 0.63
CA ILE A 19 -13.93 22.81 -0.14
C ILE A 19 -13.47 23.09 -1.56
N CYS A 20 -14.36 22.85 -2.54
CA CYS A 20 -14.12 23.26 -3.93
C CYS A 20 -14.85 24.57 -4.26
N LYS A 21 -14.51 25.17 -5.41
CA LYS A 21 -15.16 26.41 -5.87
C LYS A 21 -16.68 26.31 -6.10
N ASN A 22 -17.22 25.10 -6.25
CA ASN A 22 -18.65 24.84 -6.38
C ASN A 22 -19.30 24.54 -5.01
N HIS A 23 -18.61 24.82 -3.91
CA HIS A 23 -19.08 24.64 -2.53
C HIS A 23 -19.39 23.20 -2.10
N HIS A 24 -18.86 22.19 -2.79
CA HIS A 24 -18.83 20.83 -2.23
C HIS A 24 -17.82 20.77 -1.09
N VAL A 25 -18.25 20.27 0.07
CA VAL A 25 -17.48 20.22 1.32
C VAL A 25 -17.22 18.77 1.72
N TYR A 26 -16.00 18.51 2.21
CA TYR A 26 -15.58 17.21 2.72
C TYR A 26 -14.86 17.41 4.05
N ASP A 27 -15.47 16.97 5.15
CA ASP A 27 -14.88 17.12 6.47
C ASP A 27 -13.72 16.15 6.67
N ILE A 28 -12.69 16.62 7.39
CA ILE A 28 -11.60 15.79 7.87
C ILE A 28 -12.11 15.07 9.12
N ALA A 29 -12.07 13.73 9.11
CA ALA A 29 -12.49 12.93 10.25
C ALA A 29 -11.62 13.25 11.48
N LYS A 30 -12.15 12.99 12.69
CA LYS A 30 -11.39 13.18 13.94
C LYS A 30 -10.06 12.43 13.98
N GLU A 31 -9.97 11.30 13.26
CA GLU A 31 -8.73 10.52 13.13
C GLU A 31 -7.72 11.12 12.14
N GLY A 32 -8.12 12.08 11.29
CA GLY A 32 -7.23 12.83 10.41
C GLY A 32 -7.34 12.54 8.90
N TYR A 33 -8.14 11.56 8.49
CA TYR A 33 -8.36 11.25 7.06
C TYR A 33 -9.57 12.00 6.49
N VAL A 34 -9.58 12.27 5.18
CA VAL A 34 -10.72 12.84 4.46
C VAL A 34 -11.42 11.78 3.61
N ASN A 35 -12.75 11.75 3.62
CA ASN A 35 -13.52 10.85 2.74
C ASN A 35 -13.85 11.55 1.41
N LEU A 36 -13.28 11.05 0.31
CA LEU A 36 -13.53 11.53 -1.06
C LEU A 36 -14.16 10.44 -1.94
N TYR A 37 -14.61 9.34 -1.35
CA TYR A 37 -15.31 8.27 -2.04
C TYR A 37 -16.82 8.54 -2.06
N LEU A 38 -17.39 8.69 -3.25
CA LEU A 38 -18.81 9.07 -3.42
C LEU A 38 -19.81 7.94 -3.20
N LYS A 39 -19.38 6.69 -3.37
CA LYS A 39 -20.27 5.54 -3.11
C LYS A 39 -20.39 5.34 -1.61
N SER A 40 -21.55 4.90 -1.16
CA SER A 40 -21.68 4.44 0.22
C SER A 40 -20.68 3.30 0.43
N ALA A 41 -19.69 3.54 1.27
CA ALA A 41 -18.73 2.53 1.69
C ALA A 41 -19.47 1.51 2.57
N LYS A 42 -20.28 0.62 1.96
CA LYS A 42 -20.68 -0.65 2.58
C LYS A 42 -19.39 -1.37 2.87
N THR A 43 -18.83 -1.20 4.09
CA THR A 43 -17.59 -1.80 4.60
C THR A 43 -16.73 -2.46 3.52
N SER A 44 -16.26 -1.66 2.57
CA SER A 44 -15.51 -2.14 1.42
C SER A 44 -14.04 -2.12 1.81
N GLY A 45 -13.37 -3.27 1.69
CA GLY A 45 -12.00 -3.48 2.16
C GLY A 45 -11.91 -4.47 3.31
N ASP A 46 -10.73 -4.54 3.93
CA ASP A 46 -10.38 -5.58 4.91
C ASP A 46 -11.28 -5.57 6.16
N GLU A 47 -11.54 -6.78 6.67
CA GLU A 47 -12.18 -6.97 7.96
C GLU A 47 -11.32 -6.40 9.09
N LEU A 48 -11.94 -6.03 10.22
CA LEU A 48 -11.21 -5.42 11.34
C LEU A 48 -10.08 -6.35 11.84
N ALA A 49 -10.34 -7.65 11.91
CA ALA A 49 -9.37 -8.65 12.32
C ALA A 49 -8.16 -8.70 11.37
N MET A 50 -8.38 -8.61 10.05
CA MET A 50 -7.30 -8.58 9.05
C MET A 50 -6.43 -7.33 9.17
N VAL A 51 -7.05 -6.16 9.38
CA VAL A 51 -6.31 -4.91 9.62
C VAL A 51 -5.49 -4.99 10.91
N GLN A 52 -6.03 -5.61 11.97
CA GLN A 52 -5.32 -5.79 13.23
C GLN A 52 -4.16 -6.78 13.11
N ALA A 53 -4.37 -7.90 12.40
CA ALA A 53 -3.33 -8.89 12.11
C ALA A 53 -2.18 -8.26 11.34
N ARG A 54 -2.47 -7.54 10.24
CA ARG A 54 -1.46 -6.83 9.46
C ARG A 54 -0.67 -5.84 10.30
N ARG A 55 -1.39 -5.05 11.10
CA ARG A 55 -0.77 -4.08 12.01
C ARG A 55 0.15 -4.75 13.03
N LEU A 56 -0.28 -5.85 13.64
CA LEU A 56 0.51 -6.61 14.62
C LEU A 56 1.80 -7.09 13.99
N PHE A 57 1.70 -7.78 12.86
CA PHE A 57 2.83 -8.36 12.14
C PHE A 57 3.84 -7.29 11.69
N LEU A 58 3.37 -6.24 11.01
CA LEU A 58 4.26 -5.18 10.52
C LEU A 58 4.88 -4.37 11.68
N SER A 59 4.18 -4.19 12.80
CA SER A 59 4.74 -3.47 13.95
C SER A 59 5.90 -4.18 14.64
N LYS A 60 6.08 -5.49 14.39
CA LYS A 60 7.20 -6.28 14.90
C LYS A 60 8.45 -6.20 14.01
N GLY A 61 8.38 -5.48 12.89
CA GLY A 61 9.52 -5.25 12.02
C GLY A 61 9.88 -6.41 11.11
N TYR A 62 9.04 -7.45 10.99
CA TYR A 62 9.32 -8.58 10.09
C TYR A 62 9.56 -8.15 8.64
N TYR A 63 8.92 -7.08 8.18
CA TYR A 63 9.11 -6.52 6.83
C TYR A 63 9.91 -5.20 6.87
N SER A 64 10.80 -5.00 7.86
CA SER A 64 11.66 -3.81 7.91
C SER A 64 12.63 -3.77 6.72
N CYS A 65 13.20 -4.92 6.32
CA CYS A 65 14.10 -5.01 5.17
C CYS A 65 13.49 -4.43 3.88
N LEU A 66 12.20 -4.68 3.65
CA LEU A 66 11.45 -4.10 2.55
C LEU A 66 11.24 -2.59 2.72
N GLN A 67 10.83 -2.17 3.92
CA GLN A 67 10.59 -0.75 4.22
C GLN A 67 11.88 0.07 4.02
N ASP A 68 13.00 -0.40 4.56
CA ASP A 68 14.31 0.26 4.48
C ASP A 68 14.76 0.38 3.03
N LYS A 69 14.66 -0.72 2.27
CA LYS A 69 15.08 -0.69 0.86
C LYS A 69 14.19 0.21 0.00
N LEU A 70 12.89 0.22 0.27
CA LEU A 70 11.96 1.11 -0.42
C LEU A 70 12.30 2.58 -0.16
N ILE A 71 12.59 2.93 1.10
CA ILE A 71 13.02 4.28 1.48
C ILE A 71 14.32 4.65 0.78
N GLU A 72 15.34 3.79 0.82
CA GLU A 72 16.64 4.00 0.17
C GLU A 72 16.47 4.31 -1.31
N MET A 73 15.67 3.51 -2.03
CA MET A 73 15.42 3.71 -3.46
C MET A 73 14.71 5.03 -3.75
N ILE A 74 13.73 5.41 -2.93
CA ILE A 74 12.94 6.64 -3.13
C ILE A 74 13.76 7.90 -2.75
N GLN A 75 14.66 7.80 -1.77
CA GLN A 75 15.52 8.91 -1.38
C GLN A 75 16.45 9.38 -2.50
N VAL A 76 16.89 8.47 -3.36
CA VAL A 76 17.76 8.80 -4.52
C VAL A 76 17.09 9.78 -5.48
N VAL A 77 15.76 9.66 -5.69
CA VAL A 77 15.03 10.49 -6.66
C VAL A 77 14.38 11.75 -6.04
N GLN A 78 14.48 11.93 -4.72
CA GLN A 78 14.07 13.12 -3.97
C GLN A 78 12.71 13.72 -4.42
N PRO A 79 11.61 12.95 -4.40
CA PRO A 79 10.34 13.41 -4.94
C PRO A 79 9.72 14.47 -4.02
N SER A 80 9.24 15.59 -4.57
CA SER A 80 8.51 16.59 -3.77
C SER A 80 7.08 16.16 -3.42
N ILE A 81 6.48 15.26 -4.21
CA ILE A 81 5.13 14.74 -4.00
C ILE A 81 5.10 13.22 -4.19
N ILE A 82 4.72 12.49 -3.14
CA ILE A 82 4.46 11.04 -3.16
C ILE A 82 2.97 10.75 -3.03
N VAL A 83 2.46 9.85 -3.85
CA VAL A 83 1.13 9.23 -3.69
C VAL A 83 1.29 7.74 -3.42
N ASP A 84 0.84 7.26 -2.26
CA ASP A 84 0.80 5.85 -1.91
C ASP A 84 -0.60 5.28 -2.22
N ALA A 85 -0.65 4.39 -3.20
CA ALA A 85 -1.85 3.75 -3.72
C ALA A 85 -2.08 2.40 -3.02
N GLY A 86 -2.99 2.38 -2.06
CA GLY A 86 -3.23 1.22 -1.19
C GLY A 86 -2.41 1.30 0.10
N CYS A 87 -2.40 2.48 0.74
CA CYS A 87 -1.52 2.79 1.86
C CYS A 87 -1.83 2.01 3.16
N GLY A 88 -2.97 1.31 3.22
CA GLY A 88 -3.39 0.51 4.36
C GLY A 88 -3.42 1.31 5.67
N GLU A 89 -2.83 0.74 6.72
CA GLU A 89 -2.64 1.36 8.03
C GLU A 89 -1.39 2.28 8.11
N GLY A 90 -0.82 2.61 6.95
CA GLY A 90 0.25 3.59 6.80
C GLY A 90 1.62 3.12 7.25
N TYR A 91 1.92 1.81 7.26
CA TYR A 91 3.23 1.30 7.67
C TYR A 91 4.36 1.88 6.79
N TYR A 92 4.30 1.68 5.48
CA TYR A 92 5.29 2.23 4.53
C TYR A 92 5.15 3.74 4.35
N THR A 93 3.92 4.23 4.25
CA THR A 93 3.62 5.66 4.00
C THR A 93 4.18 6.57 5.07
N ASN A 94 4.04 6.22 6.35
CA ASN A 94 4.55 7.02 7.45
C ASN A 94 6.07 6.98 7.53
N ALA A 95 6.67 5.84 7.20
CA ALA A 95 8.12 5.71 7.17
C ALA A 95 8.71 6.59 6.06
N LEU A 96 8.12 6.59 4.86
CA LEU A 96 8.47 7.51 3.77
C LEU A 96 8.32 8.97 4.16
N ALA A 97 7.18 9.35 4.76
CA ALA A 97 6.93 10.73 5.20
C ALA A 97 7.88 11.19 6.32
N SER A 98 8.45 10.26 7.08
CA SER A 98 9.43 10.56 8.13
C SER A 98 10.84 10.68 7.56
N ALA A 99 11.21 9.80 6.62
CA ALA A 99 12.51 9.78 5.96
C ALA A 99 12.72 10.91 4.94
N LEU A 100 11.62 11.51 4.46
CA LEU A 100 11.61 12.57 3.45
C LEU A 100 10.86 13.80 3.98
N PRO A 101 11.50 14.63 4.83
CA PRO A 101 10.79 15.64 5.60
C PRO A 101 10.19 16.77 4.75
N ASP A 102 10.74 17.03 3.57
CA ASP A 102 10.31 18.09 2.66
C ASP A 102 9.31 17.60 1.60
N THR A 103 8.95 16.31 1.63
CA THR A 103 8.04 15.69 0.67
C THR A 103 6.60 15.73 1.17
N SER A 104 5.68 16.16 0.30
CA SER A 104 4.25 16.04 0.54
C SER A 104 3.78 14.61 0.24
N VAL A 105 3.27 13.90 1.25
CA VAL A 105 2.84 12.50 1.12
C VAL A 105 1.32 12.37 1.22
N TYR A 106 0.73 11.65 0.26
CA TYR A 106 -0.70 11.36 0.19
C TYR A 106 -0.92 9.86 0.24
N GLY A 107 -1.67 9.37 1.21
CA GLY A 107 -2.02 7.95 1.33
C GLY A 107 -3.47 7.72 0.90
N ILE A 108 -3.69 6.84 -0.07
CA ILE A 108 -5.03 6.50 -0.58
C ILE A 108 -5.34 5.06 -0.23
N ASP A 109 -6.50 4.83 0.38
CA ASP A 109 -7.00 3.47 0.64
C ASP A 109 -8.54 3.46 0.63
N LEU A 110 -9.13 2.30 0.33
CA LEU A 110 -10.58 2.12 0.37
C LEU A 110 -11.08 1.70 1.76
N SER A 111 -10.20 1.14 2.59
CA SER A 111 -10.49 0.68 3.95
C SER A 111 -10.54 1.84 4.94
N LYS A 112 -11.76 2.27 5.28
CA LYS A 112 -12.01 3.21 6.38
C LYS A 112 -11.35 2.76 7.70
N ARG A 113 -11.29 1.44 7.94
CA ARG A 113 -10.70 0.86 9.15
C ARG A 113 -9.18 1.06 9.18
N ALA A 114 -8.50 0.80 8.07
CA ALA A 114 -7.05 0.97 7.97
C ALA A 114 -6.65 2.45 8.10
N LEU A 115 -7.34 3.35 7.39
CA LEU A 115 -7.06 4.79 7.43
C LEU A 115 -7.23 5.42 8.81
N LYS A 116 -8.14 4.89 9.64
CA LYS A 116 -8.26 5.33 11.05
C LYS A 116 -7.00 5.07 11.85
N TYR A 117 -6.31 3.97 11.59
CA TYR A 117 -5.03 3.68 12.24
C TYR A 117 -3.89 4.49 11.61
N ALA A 118 -3.89 4.61 10.28
CA ALA A 118 -2.88 5.35 9.53
C ALA A 118 -2.82 6.82 9.96
N ALA A 119 -3.97 7.51 9.92
CA ALA A 119 -4.05 8.95 10.20
C ALA A 119 -3.82 9.31 11.67
N LYS A 120 -4.06 8.37 12.60
CA LYS A 120 -3.70 8.55 14.01
C LYS A 120 -2.20 8.48 14.28
N ARG A 121 -1.43 7.79 13.43
CA ARG A 121 0.02 7.61 13.62
C ARG A 121 0.82 8.85 13.23
N SER A 122 0.35 9.60 12.24
CA SER A 122 1.06 10.78 11.74
C SER A 122 0.11 11.81 11.15
N ASN A 123 0.36 13.07 11.47
CA ASN A 123 -0.29 14.22 10.84
C ASN A 123 0.49 14.73 9.60
N ARG A 124 1.63 14.12 9.26
CA ARG A 124 2.47 14.51 8.11
C ARG A 124 1.91 14.00 6.78
N VAL A 125 1.07 12.97 6.81
CA VAL A 125 0.48 12.34 5.63
C VAL A 125 -0.97 12.82 5.48
N THR A 126 -1.35 13.19 4.26
CA THR A 126 -2.76 13.43 3.93
C THR A 126 -3.42 12.11 3.51
N TYR A 127 -4.20 11.53 4.42
CA TYR A 127 -4.92 10.27 4.17
C TYR A 127 -6.29 10.49 3.54
N ILE A 128 -6.60 9.71 2.51
CA ILE A 128 -7.78 9.89 1.67
C ILE A 128 -8.49 8.55 1.50
N LEU A 129 -9.75 8.50 1.91
CA LEU A 129 -10.61 7.38 1.57
C LEU A 129 -11.08 7.54 0.12
N SER A 130 -10.55 6.72 -0.78
CA SER A 130 -10.96 6.63 -2.18
C SER A 130 -10.55 5.31 -2.83
N SER A 131 -11.11 5.02 -4.00
CA SER A 131 -10.62 3.96 -4.88
C SER A 131 -9.30 4.38 -5.54
N ILE A 132 -8.33 3.46 -5.57
CA ILE A 132 -7.07 3.64 -6.31
C ILE A 132 -7.25 3.57 -7.84
N PHE A 133 -8.42 3.14 -8.32
CA PHE A 133 -8.75 3.15 -9.75
C PHE A 133 -9.32 4.51 -10.19
N HIS A 134 -9.74 5.36 -9.24
CA HIS A 134 -10.33 6.68 -9.47
C HIS A 134 -9.96 7.60 -8.28
N MET A 135 -8.69 7.97 -8.22
CA MET A 135 -8.10 8.81 -7.20
C MET A 135 -8.50 10.28 -7.37
N PRO A 136 -8.85 10.99 -6.29
CA PRO A 136 -9.17 12.42 -6.30
C PRO A 136 -7.88 13.27 -6.35
N ILE A 137 -7.00 12.95 -7.28
CA ILE A 137 -5.68 13.55 -7.48
C ILE A 137 -5.64 14.21 -8.87
N LYS A 138 -5.06 15.41 -8.93
CA LYS A 138 -4.85 16.14 -10.19
C LYS A 138 -4.03 15.31 -11.17
N LYS A 139 -4.32 15.46 -12.47
CA LYS A 139 -3.49 14.88 -13.54
C LYS A 139 -2.07 15.44 -13.45
N GLN A 140 -1.07 14.62 -13.78
CA GLN A 140 0.36 15.02 -13.87
C GLN A 140 0.84 15.87 -12.69
N SER A 141 0.54 15.44 -11.46
CA SER A 141 0.83 16.20 -10.24
C SER A 141 1.74 15.48 -9.27
N ALA A 142 1.78 14.14 -9.29
CA ALA A 142 2.67 13.35 -8.45
C ALA A 142 4.06 13.23 -9.10
N ASN A 143 5.12 13.36 -8.29
CA ASN A 143 6.49 13.06 -8.73
C ASN A 143 6.81 11.58 -8.58
N LEU A 144 6.20 10.92 -7.59
CA LEU A 144 6.36 9.49 -7.37
C LEU A 144 5.04 8.88 -6.90
N LEU A 145 4.69 7.72 -7.44
CA LEU A 145 3.61 6.87 -6.94
C LEU A 145 4.22 5.59 -6.37
N VAL A 146 3.75 5.17 -5.20
CA VAL A 146 4.09 3.89 -4.57
C VAL A 146 2.86 3.00 -4.59
N ASN A 147 3.04 1.72 -4.93
CA ASN A 147 2.06 0.66 -4.72
C ASN A 147 2.78 -0.52 -4.05
N VAL A 148 2.37 -0.87 -2.82
CA VAL A 148 2.91 -2.03 -2.10
C VAL A 148 1.82 -3.09 -1.96
N PHE A 149 1.93 -4.17 -2.72
CA PHE A 149 0.99 -5.31 -2.75
C PHE A 149 -0.47 -4.96 -3.11
N ALA A 150 -0.74 -3.75 -3.58
CA ALA A 150 -2.09 -3.30 -3.93
C ALA A 150 -2.40 -3.60 -5.41
N PRO A 151 -3.68 -3.72 -5.79
CA PRO A 151 -4.05 -3.89 -7.20
C PRO A 151 -3.47 -2.78 -8.07
N PHE A 152 -2.95 -3.14 -9.24
CA PHE A 152 -2.33 -2.18 -10.16
C PHE A 152 -3.37 -1.49 -11.06
N SER A 153 -3.27 -0.17 -11.24
CA SER A 153 -4.13 0.60 -12.15
C SER A 153 -3.30 1.44 -13.11
N TYR A 154 -3.02 0.87 -14.29
CA TYR A 154 -2.19 1.53 -15.30
C TYR A 154 -2.73 2.93 -15.69
N GLU A 155 -3.99 2.99 -16.11
CA GLU A 155 -4.62 4.24 -16.57
C GLU A 155 -4.59 5.32 -15.49
N GLU A 156 -4.90 4.95 -14.26
CA GLU A 156 -4.98 5.93 -13.17
C GLU A 156 -3.61 6.39 -12.70
N TYR A 157 -2.63 5.49 -12.64
CA TYR A 157 -1.28 5.84 -12.19
C TYR A 157 -0.60 6.74 -13.22
N THR A 158 -0.70 6.40 -14.51
CA THR A 158 -0.16 7.23 -15.60
C THR A 158 -0.88 8.57 -15.75
N ARG A 159 -2.18 8.64 -15.41
CA ARG A 159 -2.94 9.89 -15.38
C ARG A 159 -2.40 10.88 -14.35
N ILE A 160 -2.06 10.42 -13.15
CA ILE A 160 -1.67 11.32 -12.04
C ILE A 160 -0.18 11.61 -11.95
N ILE A 161 0.66 10.69 -12.44
CA ILE A 161 2.11 10.86 -12.40
C ILE A 161 2.55 11.90 -13.45
N LYS A 162 3.51 12.75 -13.11
CA LYS A 162 4.18 13.64 -14.07
C LYS A 162 4.90 12.83 -15.15
N ASP A 163 5.27 13.48 -16.24
CA ASP A 163 5.91 12.80 -17.37
C ASP A 163 7.32 12.32 -17.03
N ASP A 164 8.03 13.06 -16.18
CA ASP A 164 9.32 12.70 -15.58
C ASP A 164 9.20 11.91 -14.27
N GLY A 165 7.98 11.64 -13.80
CA GLY A 165 7.73 11.01 -12.51
C GLY A 165 7.85 9.49 -12.53
N TYR A 166 8.01 8.92 -11.34
CA TYR A 166 8.25 7.49 -11.14
C TYR A 166 7.04 6.74 -10.59
N ILE A 167 6.86 5.49 -11.02
CA ILE A 167 5.93 4.54 -10.39
C ILE A 167 6.76 3.44 -9.76
N VAL A 168 6.62 3.22 -8.45
CA VAL A 168 7.31 2.16 -7.72
C VAL A 168 6.27 1.12 -7.31
N THR A 169 6.46 -0.12 -7.75
CA THR A 169 5.65 -1.26 -7.31
C THR A 169 6.47 -2.18 -6.42
N VAL A 170 5.80 -2.83 -5.47
CA VAL A 170 6.35 -3.91 -4.66
C VAL A 170 5.44 -5.13 -4.77
N GLU A 171 6.02 -6.23 -5.20
CA GLU A 171 5.34 -7.52 -5.37
C GLU A 171 6.06 -8.63 -4.60
N PRO A 172 5.37 -9.71 -4.20
CA PRO A 172 6.05 -10.90 -3.68
C PRO A 172 6.90 -11.51 -4.80
N GLY A 173 8.16 -11.82 -4.51
CA GLY A 173 9.01 -12.56 -5.42
C GLY A 173 8.61 -14.03 -5.53
N ALA A 174 9.23 -14.71 -6.49
CA ALA A 174 8.91 -16.11 -6.82
C ALA A 174 8.90 -17.02 -5.59
N ASN A 175 9.88 -16.88 -4.69
CA ASN A 175 10.03 -17.75 -3.52
C ASN A 175 9.48 -17.15 -2.21
N HIS A 176 8.72 -16.05 -2.29
CA HIS A 176 8.17 -15.41 -1.10
C HIS A 176 7.23 -16.35 -0.34
N LEU A 177 7.57 -16.64 0.92
CA LEU A 177 6.80 -17.48 1.85
C LEU A 177 6.49 -18.88 1.30
N LEU A 178 7.43 -19.50 0.57
CA LEU A 178 7.25 -20.88 0.10
C LEU A 178 7.01 -21.85 1.25
N GLN A 179 7.75 -21.73 2.35
CA GLN A 179 7.60 -22.60 3.51
C GLN A 179 6.20 -22.52 4.12
N LEU A 180 5.57 -21.33 4.09
CA LEU A 180 4.17 -21.20 4.51
C LEU A 180 3.23 -21.97 3.57
N LYS A 181 3.48 -21.94 2.25
CA LYS A 181 2.67 -22.70 1.29
C LYS A 181 2.88 -24.21 1.45
N GLU A 182 4.09 -24.66 1.75
CA GLU A 182 4.41 -26.08 2.01
C GLU A 182 3.65 -26.62 3.22
N GLU A 183 3.39 -25.78 4.22
CA GLU A 183 2.56 -26.19 5.34
C GLU A 183 1.07 -26.32 4.99
N LEU A 184 0.61 -25.55 3.99
CA LEU A 184 -0.80 -25.42 3.63
C LEU A 184 -1.26 -26.29 2.45
N TYR A 185 -0.35 -26.68 1.55
CA TYR A 185 -0.67 -27.34 0.27
C TYR A 185 0.31 -28.48 -0.04
N GLU A 186 -0.20 -29.55 -0.66
CA GLU A 186 0.63 -30.67 -1.14
C GLU A 186 1.48 -30.30 -2.37
N GLN A 187 0.95 -29.43 -3.24
CA GLN A 187 1.64 -28.94 -4.42
C GLN A 187 1.86 -27.44 -4.29
N VAL A 188 3.14 -27.05 -4.18
CA VAL A 188 3.56 -25.66 -4.02
C VAL A 188 4.16 -25.16 -5.31
N TYR A 189 3.70 -23.99 -5.74
CA TYR A 189 4.24 -23.29 -6.90
C TYR A 189 4.78 -21.91 -6.50
N PRO A 190 5.89 -21.47 -7.12
CA PRO A 190 6.39 -20.10 -6.99
C PRO A 190 5.33 -19.07 -7.35
N ASN A 191 5.43 -17.87 -6.78
CA ASN A 191 4.59 -16.75 -7.20
C ASN A 191 4.95 -16.33 -8.62
N THR A 192 3.94 -15.98 -9.41
CA THR A 192 4.16 -15.33 -10.71
C THR A 192 4.50 -13.86 -10.49
N GLU A 193 5.64 -13.42 -11.01
CA GLU A 193 6.01 -12.00 -11.00
C GLU A 193 5.29 -11.25 -12.14
N SER A 194 4.77 -10.06 -11.86
CA SER A 194 4.11 -9.26 -12.89
C SER A 194 5.12 -8.45 -13.70
N THR A 195 4.76 -8.13 -14.94
CA THR A 195 5.45 -7.12 -15.74
C THR A 195 4.44 -6.16 -16.35
N HIS A 196 4.78 -4.86 -16.34
CA HIS A 196 3.94 -3.81 -16.90
C HIS A 196 4.53 -3.33 -18.22
N GLN A 197 4.16 -3.99 -19.33
CA GLN A 197 4.77 -3.79 -20.65
C GLN A 197 4.68 -2.36 -21.20
N ASN A 198 3.69 -1.58 -20.76
CA ASN A 198 3.47 -0.19 -21.18
C ASN A 198 4.27 0.83 -20.35
N LEU A 199 5.14 0.36 -19.46
CA LEU A 199 6.02 1.20 -18.66
C LEU A 199 7.47 0.81 -18.91
N GLN A 200 8.37 1.79 -18.85
CA GLN A 200 9.79 1.55 -18.92
C GLN A 200 10.31 1.20 -17.52
N VAL A 201 10.99 0.05 -17.38
CA VAL A 201 11.69 -0.29 -16.13
C VAL A 201 12.95 0.56 -16.04
N VAL A 202 13.05 1.35 -14.98
CA VAL A 202 14.25 2.14 -14.64
C VAL A 202 15.16 1.34 -13.74
N GLN A 203 14.59 0.67 -12.74
CA GLN A 203 15.34 -0.14 -11.79
C GLN A 203 14.46 -1.29 -11.32
N ARG A 204 15.05 -2.47 -11.15
CA ARG A 204 14.41 -3.64 -10.54
C ARG A 204 15.34 -4.21 -9.49
N THR A 205 14.82 -4.48 -8.30
CA THR A 205 15.64 -4.90 -7.15
C THR A 205 14.90 -5.98 -6.37
N TYR A 206 15.62 -7.06 -6.08
CA TYR A 206 15.14 -8.13 -5.21
C TYR A 206 15.59 -7.86 -3.78
N VAL A 207 14.65 -7.94 -2.84
CA VAL A 207 14.91 -7.84 -1.41
C VAL A 207 14.66 -9.20 -0.80
N LYS A 208 15.68 -9.75 -0.15
CA LYS A 208 15.64 -11.08 0.45
C LYS A 208 15.99 -10.99 1.92
N ASP A 209 15.25 -11.72 2.73
CA ASP A 209 15.50 -11.85 4.16
C ASP A 209 14.90 -13.17 4.67
N THR A 210 15.28 -13.58 5.87
CA THR A 210 14.73 -14.78 6.51
C THR A 210 14.25 -14.40 7.90
N ILE A 211 13.01 -14.74 8.21
CA ILE A 211 12.40 -14.47 9.51
C ILE A 211 11.97 -15.78 10.17
N THR A 212 11.99 -15.81 11.50
CA THR A 212 11.34 -16.87 12.28
C THR A 212 10.11 -16.29 12.96
N CYS A 213 8.93 -16.77 12.57
CA CYS A 213 7.65 -16.33 13.12
C CYS A 213 7.16 -17.32 14.19
N PRO A 214 6.97 -16.90 15.45
CA PRO A 214 6.23 -17.69 16.42
C PRO A 214 4.76 -17.79 16.02
N LYS A 215 4.05 -18.78 16.58
CA LYS A 215 2.66 -19.11 16.28
C LYS A 215 1.72 -17.91 16.10
N ASP A 216 1.67 -16.98 17.05
CA ASP A 216 0.75 -15.84 17.01
C ASP A 216 1.03 -14.90 15.83
N ASP A 217 2.30 -14.74 15.47
CA ASP A 217 2.71 -13.90 14.34
C ASP A 217 2.54 -14.61 13.00
N LEU A 218 2.70 -15.94 13.00
CA LEU A 218 2.46 -16.77 11.82
C LEU A 218 0.98 -16.72 11.41
N GLN A 219 0.06 -16.73 12.38
CA GLN A 219 -1.37 -16.55 12.10
C GLN A 219 -1.67 -15.15 11.56
N ALA A 220 -1.05 -14.12 12.14
CA ALA A 220 -1.19 -12.76 11.64
C ALA A 220 -0.67 -12.59 10.21
N LEU A 221 0.47 -13.20 9.89
CA LEU A 221 1.02 -13.26 8.53
C LEU A 221 0.09 -14.00 7.58
N PHE A 222 -0.42 -15.17 7.98
CA PHE A 222 -1.31 -15.97 7.15
C PHE A 222 -2.58 -15.20 6.76
N MET A 223 -3.17 -14.43 7.69
CA MET A 223 -4.30 -13.54 7.42
C MET A 223 -4.01 -12.42 6.42
N MET A 224 -2.73 -12.08 6.18
CA MET A 224 -2.32 -11.09 5.18
C MET A 224 -2.16 -11.69 3.78
N THR A 225 -2.24 -13.01 3.63
CA THR A 225 -1.99 -13.69 2.35
C THR A 225 -3.26 -13.74 1.48
N PRO A 226 -3.14 -13.69 0.14
CA PRO A 226 -4.30 -13.72 -0.76
C PRO A 226 -5.04 -15.07 -0.74
N TYR A 227 -4.42 -16.12 -0.23
CA TYR A 227 -4.99 -17.45 -0.18
C TYR A 227 -5.68 -17.78 1.15
N TYR A 228 -5.62 -16.91 2.17
CA TYR A 228 -6.32 -17.08 3.46
C TYR A 228 -7.78 -17.56 3.32
N HIS A 229 -8.55 -16.91 2.45
CA HIS A 229 -9.97 -17.24 2.24
C HIS A 229 -10.21 -18.53 1.45
N LYS A 230 -9.18 -19.09 0.82
CA LYS A 230 -9.24 -20.28 -0.04
C LYS A 230 -8.64 -21.53 0.62
N THR A 231 -7.96 -21.37 1.75
CA THR A 231 -7.33 -22.46 2.50
C THR A 231 -8.38 -23.29 3.26
N SER A 232 -8.22 -24.61 3.27
CA SER A 232 -9.11 -25.53 3.98
C SER A 232 -8.97 -25.41 5.50
N LYS A 233 -10.02 -25.80 6.24
CA LYS A 233 -10.00 -25.76 7.72
C LYS A 233 -8.93 -26.70 8.28
N GLU A 234 -8.68 -27.82 7.61
CA GLU A 234 -7.68 -28.81 7.99
C GLU A 234 -6.26 -28.23 7.88
N ALA A 235 -5.96 -27.53 6.78
CA ALA A 235 -4.66 -26.86 6.60
C ALA A 235 -4.45 -25.71 7.61
N ILE A 236 -5.52 -24.97 7.94
CA ILE A 236 -5.47 -23.93 8.98
C ILE A 236 -5.13 -24.56 10.34
N LYS A 237 -5.78 -25.66 10.72
CA LYS A 237 -5.47 -26.36 11.99
C LYS A 237 -4.03 -26.85 12.05
N LYS A 238 -3.51 -27.39 10.96
CA LYS A 238 -2.09 -27.79 10.88
C LYS A 238 -1.16 -26.61 11.15
N LEU A 239 -1.45 -25.45 10.57
CA LEU A 239 -0.68 -24.22 10.84
C LEU A 239 -0.80 -23.76 12.30
N GLU A 240 -1.97 -23.93 12.92
CA GLU A 240 -2.20 -23.60 14.34
C GLU A 240 -1.43 -24.51 15.30
N GLU A 241 -1.03 -25.72 14.89
CA GLU A 241 -0.26 -26.65 15.73
C GLU A 241 1.24 -26.31 15.76
N LEU A 242 1.73 -25.51 14.81
CA LEU A 242 3.13 -25.10 14.76
C LEU A 242 3.47 -24.12 15.89
N ALA A 243 4.60 -24.36 16.57
CA ALA A 243 5.14 -23.43 17.56
C ALA A 243 5.79 -22.20 16.90
N SER A 244 6.49 -22.42 15.79
CA SER A 244 7.14 -21.39 14.98
C SER A 244 7.43 -21.93 13.58
N LEU A 245 7.60 -21.02 12.62
CA LEU A 245 8.05 -21.35 11.26
C LEU A 245 9.11 -20.35 10.79
N THR A 246 10.20 -20.87 10.23
CA THR A 246 11.20 -20.04 9.54
C THR A 246 10.78 -19.88 8.09
N LEU A 247 10.77 -18.65 7.61
CA LEU A 247 10.18 -18.23 6.36
C LEU A 247 11.17 -17.37 5.59
N ASP A 248 11.30 -17.65 4.30
CA ASP A 248 12.04 -16.78 3.41
C ASP A 248 11.11 -15.68 2.87
N LEU A 249 11.57 -14.46 3.01
CA LEU A 249 10.97 -13.28 2.41
C LEU A 249 11.70 -12.99 1.11
N GLU A 250 10.97 -12.96 0.01
CA GLU A 250 11.45 -12.41 -1.25
C GLU A 250 10.48 -11.34 -1.75
N PHE A 251 10.97 -10.12 -2.01
CA PHE A 251 10.18 -9.05 -2.60
C PHE A 251 10.86 -8.53 -3.85
N VAL A 252 10.06 -8.07 -4.79
CA VAL A 252 10.53 -7.41 -6.02
C VAL A 252 10.05 -5.98 -5.98
N ILE A 253 11.00 -5.04 -5.86
CA ILE A 253 10.74 -3.61 -6.01
C ILE A 253 11.08 -3.25 -7.45
N THR A 254 10.11 -2.70 -8.19
CA THR A 254 10.35 -2.21 -9.55
C THR A 254 9.97 -0.75 -9.65
N MET A 255 10.93 0.07 -10.08
CA MET A 255 10.73 1.47 -10.39
C MET A 255 10.59 1.64 -11.90
N TYR A 256 9.54 2.33 -12.29
CA TYR A 256 9.15 2.56 -13.67
C TYR A 256 9.05 4.06 -13.98
N GLN A 257 9.13 4.38 -15.26
CA GLN A 257 8.69 5.65 -15.84
C GLN A 257 7.70 5.39 -16.99
N LYS A 258 6.95 6.43 -17.38
CA LYS A 258 6.16 6.38 -18.62
C LYS A 258 7.10 6.14 -19.79
N GLN A 259 6.64 5.38 -20.79
CA GLN A 259 7.35 5.33 -22.06
C GLN A 259 7.25 6.70 -22.71
N THR A 260 8.39 7.32 -23.00
CA THR A 260 8.46 8.47 -23.88
C THR A 260 8.28 7.96 -25.31
N ASN A 261 7.19 8.36 -25.97
CA ASN A 261 7.05 8.22 -27.41
C ASN A 261 8.03 9.13 -28.15
#